data_AF-A0A4U0US85-F1
#
_entry.id   AF-A0A4U0US85-F1
#
_cell.length_a   1.000
_cell.length_b   1.000
_cell.length_c   1.000
_cell.angle_alpha   90.00
_cell.angle_beta   90.00
_cell.angle_gamma   90.00
#
_symmetry.space_group_name_H-M   'P 1'
#
loop_
_entity.id
_entity.type
_entity.pdbx_description
1 polymer ?
#
loop_
_entity_poly.entity_id
_entity_poly.type
_entity_poly.pdbx_seq_one_letter_code
_entity_poly.pdbx_strand_id
1 'polypeptide(L)'
;MYFCPKSGETMGVWSMAMLTPTTISLTPTSCSIVLPQAKFNREGCPNCETFLELRGNLDGIQEATSQVYEGLVMVTDPQQSWVAKWQRLQDYTPGTYAIKVVGVLPDEYVSAAESAGVKYIPRDGSATSNEQ
;
A
#
# COMPACT_ATOMS: atom_id res chain seq x y z
N MET A 1 -23.89 -16.04 -12.64
CA MET A 1 -23.17 -17.33 -12.63
C MET A 1 -23.94 -18.31 -13.50
N TYR A 2 -23.36 -18.76 -14.60
CA TYR A 2 -23.79 -19.97 -15.30
C TYR A 2 -22.51 -20.76 -15.59
N PHE A 3 -22.46 -22.04 -15.21
CA PHE A 3 -21.43 -22.96 -15.66
C PHE A 3 -22.10 -24.10 -16.42
N CYS A 4 -21.71 -24.26 -17.68
CA CYS A 4 -22.02 -25.42 -18.52
C CYS A 4 -20.89 -26.43 -18.35
N PRO A 5 -21.13 -27.66 -17.85
CA PRO A 5 -20.09 -28.67 -17.79
C PRO A 5 -20.00 -29.36 -19.17
N LYS A 6 -18.82 -29.35 -19.78
CA LYS A 6 -18.51 -30.28 -20.88
C LYS A 6 -18.09 -31.61 -20.28
N SER A 7 -18.78 -32.66 -20.73
CA SER A 7 -18.61 -34.05 -20.33
C SER A 7 -17.27 -34.62 -20.78
N GLY A 8 -16.60 -35.31 -19.85
CA GLY A 8 -15.69 -36.41 -20.18
C GLY A 8 -14.24 -36.03 -20.37
N GLU A 9 -13.51 -35.82 -19.27
CA GLU A 9 -12.08 -36.11 -19.24
C GLU A 9 -11.66 -36.59 -17.84
N THR A 10 -10.71 -37.51 -17.85
CA THR A 10 -10.31 -38.45 -16.81
C THR A 10 -9.83 -37.82 -15.50
N MET A 11 -9.92 -38.59 -14.41
CA MET A 11 -9.38 -38.30 -13.08
C MET A 11 -7.88 -37.98 -13.10
N GLY A 12 -7.52 -36.77 -13.53
CA GLY A 12 -6.28 -36.11 -13.19
C GLY A 12 -6.46 -35.48 -11.82
N VAL A 13 -5.41 -35.56 -11.00
CA VAL A 13 -5.29 -34.84 -9.73
C VAL A 13 -5.73 -33.40 -10.00
N TRP A 14 -6.92 -33.03 -9.53
CA TRP A 14 -7.31 -31.64 -9.46
C TRP A 14 -6.33 -31.04 -8.48
N SER A 15 -5.29 -30.39 -9.00
CA SER A 15 -4.59 -29.39 -8.24
C SER A 15 -5.68 -28.40 -7.86
N MET A 16 -6.23 -28.56 -6.65
CA MET A 16 -6.75 -27.46 -5.89
C MET A 16 -5.63 -26.44 -5.97
N ALA A 17 -5.75 -25.48 -6.88
CA ALA A 17 -5.15 -24.19 -6.69
C ALA A 17 -5.72 -23.77 -5.35
N MET A 18 -4.97 -24.07 -4.29
CA MET A 18 -5.22 -23.55 -2.98
C MET A 18 -5.40 -22.06 -3.24
N LEU A 19 -6.59 -21.55 -2.93
CA LEU A 19 -6.75 -20.13 -2.70
C LEU A 19 -5.68 -19.82 -1.66
N THR A 20 -4.52 -19.32 -2.10
CA THR A 20 -3.47 -18.90 -1.19
C THR A 20 -4.17 -17.94 -0.23
N PRO A 21 -4.02 -18.11 1.09
CA PRO A 21 -4.65 -17.20 2.04
C PRO A 21 -4.32 -15.79 1.58
N THR A 22 -5.36 -14.96 1.40
CA THR A 22 -5.31 -13.60 0.89
C THR A 22 -4.00 -12.97 1.33
N THR A 23 -3.07 -12.73 0.38
CA THR A 23 -1.78 -12.15 0.76
C THR A 23 -2.09 -10.82 1.42
N ILE A 24 -1.91 -10.77 2.74
CA ILE A 24 -2.22 -9.59 3.55
C ILE A 24 -1.39 -8.45 2.94
N SER A 25 -2.10 -7.51 2.35
CA SER A 25 -1.48 -6.34 1.75
C SER A 25 -1.31 -5.30 2.84
N LEU A 26 -0.16 -4.67 2.84
CA LEU A 26 0.21 -3.63 3.77
C LEU A 26 0.28 -2.31 3.04
N THR A 27 0.13 -1.23 3.80
CA THR A 27 0.27 0.11 3.28
C THR A 27 1.00 1.03 4.27
N PRO A 28 2.08 1.73 3.85
CA PRO A 28 2.75 2.70 4.69
C PRO A 28 1.84 3.88 5.00
N THR A 29 1.78 4.30 6.26
CA THR A 29 0.92 5.40 6.72
C THR A 29 1.31 6.76 6.13
N SER A 30 2.49 6.87 5.50
CA SER A 30 3.00 8.07 4.83
C SER A 30 2.53 8.24 3.37
N CYS A 31 2.67 7.19 2.54
CA CYS A 31 2.41 7.26 1.10
C CYS A 31 1.21 6.48 0.60
N SER A 32 0.58 5.66 1.45
CA SER A 32 -0.60 4.85 1.15
C SER A 32 -0.49 3.86 -0.02
N ILE A 33 0.71 3.52 -0.52
CA ILE A 33 0.86 2.47 -1.54
C ILE A 33 0.52 1.10 -0.94
N VAL A 34 -0.23 0.28 -1.67
CA VAL A 34 -0.69 -1.04 -1.21
C VAL A 34 0.13 -2.12 -1.89
N LEU A 35 0.94 -2.84 -1.12
CA LEU A 35 1.80 -3.92 -1.61
C LEU A 35 1.81 -5.10 -0.63
N PRO A 36 2.13 -6.33 -1.09
CA PRO A 36 2.42 -7.44 -0.19
C PRO A 36 3.59 -7.13 0.75
N GLN A 37 3.53 -7.59 2.00
CA GLN A 37 4.64 -7.47 2.97
C GLN A 37 5.98 -7.95 2.40
N ALA A 38 5.97 -9.08 1.68
CA ALA A 38 7.17 -9.65 1.07
C ALA A 38 7.87 -8.69 0.09
N LYS A 39 7.11 -7.78 -0.55
CA LYS A 39 7.68 -6.79 -1.47
C LYS A 39 8.39 -5.68 -0.71
N PHE A 40 7.79 -5.16 0.39
CA PHE A 40 8.48 -4.22 1.27
C PHE A 40 9.78 -4.81 1.82
N ASN A 41 9.76 -6.06 2.28
CA ASN A 41 10.96 -6.69 2.81
C ASN A 41 12.06 -6.88 1.74
N ARG A 42 11.69 -7.20 0.49
CA ARG A 42 12.67 -7.46 -0.58
C ARG A 42 13.20 -6.19 -1.25
N GLU A 43 12.32 -5.23 -1.49
CA GLU A 43 12.58 -4.07 -2.37
C GLU A 43 12.49 -2.74 -1.65
N GLY A 44 11.91 -2.69 -0.45
CA GLY A 44 11.59 -1.45 0.23
C GLY A 44 10.30 -0.79 -0.26
N CYS A 45 10.00 0.39 0.26
CA CYS A 45 8.89 1.21 -0.23
C CYS A 45 9.33 2.05 -1.43
N PRO A 46 8.71 1.92 -2.61
CA PRO A 46 9.16 2.63 -3.82
C PRO A 46 9.07 4.16 -3.71
N ASN A 47 8.28 4.69 -2.77
CA ASN A 47 8.08 6.14 -2.59
C ASN A 47 8.81 6.70 -1.36
N CYS A 48 9.14 5.87 -0.37
CA CYS A 48 9.56 6.34 0.96
C CYS A 48 10.81 5.63 1.50
N GLU A 49 11.47 4.79 0.69
CA GLU A 49 12.61 4.01 1.17
C GLU A 49 13.73 4.88 1.75
N THR A 50 13.93 6.08 1.21
CA THR A 50 14.95 7.04 1.65
C THR A 50 14.90 7.37 3.14
N PHE A 51 13.74 7.26 3.80
CA PHE A 51 13.59 7.55 5.22
C PHE A 51 12.91 6.44 6.03
N LEU A 52 12.24 5.49 5.39
CA LEU A 52 11.64 4.34 6.08
C LEU A 52 12.59 3.13 6.17
N GLU A 53 13.54 2.98 5.24
CA GLU A 53 14.54 1.91 5.25
C GLU A 53 13.94 0.50 5.52
N LEU A 54 12.87 0.15 4.80
CA LEU A 54 12.08 -1.07 5.07
C LEU A 54 12.75 -2.33 4.54
N ARG A 55 13.68 -2.21 3.58
CA ARG A 55 14.31 -3.36 2.94
C ARG A 55 15.11 -4.19 3.95
N GLY A 56 14.71 -5.44 4.13
CA GLY A 56 15.31 -6.36 5.10
C GLY A 56 14.95 -6.06 6.56
N ASN A 57 14.11 -5.06 6.83
CA ASN A 57 13.73 -4.62 8.16
C ASN A 57 12.26 -4.96 8.44
N LEU A 58 12.02 -6.16 8.98
CA LEU A 58 10.65 -6.62 9.28
C LEU A 58 9.97 -5.83 10.39
N ASP A 59 10.73 -5.37 11.38
CA ASP A 59 10.20 -4.59 12.51
C ASP A 59 9.74 -3.21 12.02
N GLY A 60 10.57 -2.53 11.22
CA GLY A 60 10.18 -1.27 10.60
C GLY A 60 8.97 -1.39 9.66
N ILE A 61 8.80 -2.54 8.98
CA ILE A 61 7.59 -2.79 8.20
C ILE A 61 6.35 -2.88 9.11
N GLN A 62 6.43 -3.55 10.26
CA GLN A 62 5.30 -3.66 11.18
C GLN A 62 4.94 -2.31 11.80
N GLU A 63 5.91 -1.45 12.04
CA GLU A 63 5.72 -0.14 12.67
C GLU A 63 5.25 0.94 11.69
N ALA A 64 5.81 0.95 10.47
CA ALA A 64 5.53 1.98 9.48
C ALA A 64 4.33 1.67 8.56
N THR A 65 3.79 0.45 8.60
CA THR A 65 2.69 0.01 7.72
C THR A 65 1.45 -0.47 8.48
N SER A 66 0.31 -0.47 7.79
CA SER A 66 -0.97 -0.93 8.33
C SER A 66 -1.64 -1.95 7.42
N GLN A 67 -2.36 -2.89 8.05
CA GLN A 67 -3.27 -3.84 7.38
C GLN A 67 -4.69 -3.27 7.24
N VAL A 68 -4.98 -2.17 7.93
CA VAL A 68 -6.31 -1.59 8.03
C VAL A 68 -6.35 -0.32 7.20
N TYR A 69 -6.97 -0.42 6.03
CA TYR A 69 -7.13 0.68 5.10
C TYR A 69 -8.47 0.58 4.36
N GLU A 70 -8.94 1.72 3.85
CA GLU A 70 -10.23 1.83 3.19
C GLU A 70 -10.06 2.47 1.81
N GLY A 71 -10.80 1.91 0.84
CA GLY A 71 -10.80 2.36 -0.54
C GLY A 71 -9.50 2.03 -1.27
N LEU A 72 -9.61 1.67 -2.54
CA LEU A 72 -8.45 1.43 -3.40
C LEU A 72 -8.58 2.29 -4.64
N VAL A 73 -7.47 2.91 -5.03
CA VAL A 73 -7.32 3.65 -6.28
C VAL A 73 -6.11 3.16 -7.03
N MET A 74 -6.28 2.89 -8.32
CA MET A 74 -5.17 2.61 -9.22
C MET A 74 -4.77 3.90 -9.93
N VAL A 75 -3.51 4.29 -9.76
CA VAL A 75 -2.94 5.48 -10.40
C VAL A 75 -1.95 5.02 -11.46
N THR A 76 -2.27 5.28 -12.73
CA THR A 76 -1.41 4.94 -13.88
C THR A 76 -0.56 6.11 -14.32
N ASP A 77 -1.11 7.33 -14.30
CA ASP A 77 -0.40 8.59 -14.57
C ASP A 77 -0.65 9.58 -13.40
N PRO A 78 0.27 9.62 -12.42
CA PRO A 78 0.16 10.50 -11.26
C PRO A 78 0.16 12.00 -11.59
N GLN A 79 0.83 12.41 -12.67
CA GLN A 79 1.02 13.82 -13.00
C GLN A 79 -0.24 14.42 -13.66
N GLN A 80 -0.97 13.62 -14.45
CA GLN A 80 -2.19 14.06 -15.15
C GLN A 80 -3.49 13.75 -14.40
N SER A 81 -3.46 12.86 -13.39
CA SER A 81 -4.67 12.42 -12.71
C SER A 81 -5.16 13.42 -11.65
N TRP A 82 -6.39 13.91 -11.82
CA TRP A 82 -7.07 14.72 -10.80
C TRP A 82 -7.19 13.97 -9.46
N VAL A 83 -7.45 12.65 -9.50
CA VAL A 83 -7.54 11.82 -8.30
C VAL A 83 -6.18 11.73 -7.60
N ALA A 84 -5.09 11.60 -8.35
CA ALA A 84 -3.74 11.61 -7.79
C ALA A 84 -3.39 12.95 -7.16
N LYS A 85 -3.79 14.07 -7.78
CA LYS A 85 -3.65 15.40 -7.21
C LYS A 85 -4.42 15.55 -5.89
N TRP A 86 -5.70 15.16 -5.88
CA TRP A 86 -6.52 15.20 -4.67
C TRP A 86 -5.93 14.36 -3.54
N GLN A 87 -5.37 13.20 -3.89
CA GLN A 87 -4.70 12.30 -2.96
C GLN A 87 -3.23 12.65 -2.70
N ARG A 88 -2.68 13.77 -3.20
CA ARG A 88 -1.26 14.15 -3.02
C ARG A 88 -0.29 13.00 -3.40
N LEU A 89 -0.52 12.37 -4.55
CA LEU A 89 0.27 11.24 -5.08
C LEU A 89 1.05 11.62 -6.34
N GLN A 90 1.08 12.90 -6.75
CA GLN A 90 1.63 13.31 -8.04
C GLN A 90 3.10 12.92 -8.23
N ASP A 91 3.89 12.97 -7.17
CA ASP A 91 5.32 12.65 -7.19
C ASP A 91 5.60 11.18 -6.85
N TYR A 92 4.57 10.34 -6.76
CA TYR A 92 4.71 8.92 -6.43
C TYR A 92 4.66 8.03 -7.66
N THR A 93 5.17 6.81 -7.50
CA THR A 93 5.21 5.82 -8.58
C THR A 93 3.80 5.33 -8.97
N PRO A 94 3.54 4.99 -10.25
CA PRO A 94 2.30 4.35 -10.64
C PRO A 94 2.04 3.05 -9.85
N GLY A 95 0.81 2.86 -9.39
CA GLY A 95 0.47 1.73 -8.52
C GLY A 95 -0.91 1.81 -7.91
N THR A 96 -1.18 0.86 -7.01
CA THR A 96 -2.42 0.81 -6.23
C THR A 96 -2.19 1.49 -4.89
N TYR A 97 -3.05 2.43 -4.53
CA TYR A 97 -3.00 3.22 -3.31
C TYR A 97 -4.29 3.08 -2.52
N ALA A 98 -4.20 3.20 -1.20
CA ALA A 98 -5.36 3.30 -0.31
C ALA A 98 -5.86 4.75 -0.24
N ILE A 99 -7.18 4.94 -0.13
CA ILE A 99 -7.80 6.26 0.06
C ILE A 99 -7.60 6.75 1.50
N LYS A 100 -7.71 5.84 2.47
CA LYS A 100 -7.50 6.10 3.88
C LYS A 100 -6.73 4.95 4.51
N VAL A 101 -5.78 5.29 5.38
CA VAL A 101 -4.96 4.31 6.12
C VAL A 101 -5.14 4.56 7.61
N VAL A 102 -5.47 3.52 8.36
CA VAL A 102 -5.54 3.60 9.82
C VAL A 102 -4.13 3.43 10.39
N GLY A 103 -3.70 4.38 11.20
CA GLY A 103 -2.41 4.38 11.86
C GLY A 103 -1.69 5.72 11.71
N VAL A 104 -0.79 6.00 12.65
CA VAL A 104 0.07 7.18 12.64
C VAL A 104 1.51 6.69 12.59
N LEU A 105 2.33 7.37 11.81
CA LEU A 105 3.75 7.07 11.72
C LEU A 105 4.44 7.45 13.05
N PRO A 106 5.27 6.58 13.66
CA PRO A 106 5.99 6.93 14.89
C PRO A 106 6.91 8.14 14.73
N ASP A 107 7.11 8.90 15.81
CA ASP A 107 7.85 10.18 15.82
C ASP A 107 9.28 10.07 15.27
N GLU A 108 9.93 8.91 15.43
CA GLU A 108 11.27 8.66 14.89
C GLU A 108 11.28 8.71 13.36
N TYR A 109 10.31 8.08 12.70
CA TYR A 109 10.18 8.08 11.24
C TYR A 109 9.67 9.42 10.73
N VAL A 110 8.87 10.15 11.52
CA VAL A 110 8.48 11.53 11.21
C VAL A 110 9.73 12.43 11.20
N SER A 111 10.57 12.30 12.23
CA SER A 111 11.84 13.06 12.33
C SER A 111 12.81 12.71 11.19
N ALA A 112 12.88 11.43 10.80
CA ALA A 112 13.65 10.97 9.66
C ALA A 112 13.13 11.54 8.33
N ALA A 113 11.81 11.54 8.15
CA ALA A 113 11.17 12.15 6.97
C ALA A 113 11.48 13.65 6.88
N GLU A 114 11.36 14.39 7.99
CA GLU A 114 11.67 15.82 8.04
C GLU A 114 13.15 16.10 7.75
N SER A 115 14.05 15.27 8.27
CA SER A 115 15.49 15.36 7.99
C SER A 115 15.80 15.08 6.52
N ALA A 116 14.99 14.26 5.84
CA ALA A 116 15.03 14.02 4.41
C ALA A 116 14.30 15.10 3.59
N GLY A 117 13.77 16.16 4.23
CA GLY A 117 13.03 17.25 3.57
C GLY A 117 11.59 16.90 3.20
N VAL A 118 11.03 15.83 3.76
CA VAL A 118 9.66 15.36 3.51
C VAL A 118 8.76 15.70 4.68
N LYS A 119 7.72 16.51 4.44
CA LYS A 119 6.70 16.79 5.45
C LYS A 119 5.73 15.61 5.58
N TYR A 120 5.65 15.01 6.77
CA TYR A 120 4.66 13.98 7.05
C TYR A 120 3.24 14.56 7.11
N ILE A 121 2.30 13.89 6.44
CA ILE A 121 0.87 14.21 6.44
C ILE A 121 0.12 12.92 6.75
N PRO A 122 -0.62 12.83 7.87
CA PRO A 122 -1.43 11.66 8.21
C PRO A 122 -2.46 11.32 7.12
N ARG A 123 -2.62 10.02 6.85
CA ARG A 123 -3.53 9.46 5.83
C ARG A 123 -4.81 8.86 6.42
N ASP A 124 -5.08 9.10 7.70
CA ASP A 124 -6.21 8.57 8.46
C ASP A 124 -7.47 9.46 8.39
N GLY A 125 -7.38 10.61 7.71
CA GLY A 125 -8.46 11.59 7.62
C GLY A 125 -8.43 12.67 8.70
N SER A 126 -7.47 12.64 9.64
CA SER A 126 -7.29 13.72 10.61
C SER A 126 -6.77 15.01 9.96
N ALA A 127 -6.13 14.92 8.79
CA ALA A 127 -5.58 16.08 8.09
C ALA A 127 -6.66 16.99 7.46
N THR A 128 -7.90 16.54 7.32
CA THR A 128 -8.97 17.31 6.64
C THR A 128 -9.80 18.22 7.55
N SER A 129 -9.59 18.21 8.87
CA SER A 129 -10.40 18.99 9.82
C SER A 129 -9.92 20.42 10.07
N ASN A 130 -8.73 20.83 9.57
CA ASN A 130 -8.15 22.15 9.84
C ASN A 130 -8.21 23.15 8.67
N GLU A 131 -8.86 22.80 7.54
CA GLU A 131 -9.00 23.69 6.37
C GLU A 131 -10.46 23.70 5.85
N GLN A 132 -11.43 23.90 6.74
CA GLN A 132 -12.81 24.25 6.39
C GLN A 132 -13.29 25.45 7.17
#